data_AF-A0A6I5CCY3-F1
#
_entry.id   AF-A0A6I5CCY3-F1
#
_cell.length_a   1.000
_cell.length_b   1.000
_cell.length_c   1.000
_cell.angle_alpha   90.00
_cell.angle_beta   90.00
_cell.angle_gamma   90.00
#
_symmetry.space_group_name_H-M   'P 1'
#
loop_
_entity.id
_entity.type
_entity.pdbx_description
1 polymer ?
#
loop_
_entity_poly.entity_id
_entity_poly.type
_entity_poly.pdbx_seq_one_letter_code
_entity_poly.pdbx_strand_id
1 'polypeptide(L)'
;MHRLMAGPGKSMRTAILIPNSGLITVLPLVMFPRAIDAIVLRTAASDPARYGPIGKRQGERAKVWGRWLREIPGVKVTEGAKVRNLKGQTVGDLDVVAFDPASRKGLILEIKWPIDALTLAETSKTDQTIVLASAQLGKVRSSLVAGDVRAKLPPDWPTFDEIDWAWGVGMPQQLTPRPMPEPDMFATSFRYVSNLSPVNSLTELIALLKNPIVPELNRHYQIRNVTIPLQGRYSVRVERLECKEIYWSPAVDAKSG
;
A
#
# COMPACT_ATOMS: atom_id res chain seq x y z
N MET A 1 -19.86 -19.87 -6.82
CA MET A 1 -19.67 -18.44 -6.49
C MET A 1 -21.00 -17.91 -5.93
N HIS A 2 -21.14 -17.80 -4.61
CA HIS A 2 -22.40 -17.36 -3.99
C HIS A 2 -22.66 -15.87 -4.29
N ARG A 3 -23.84 -15.56 -4.85
CA ARG A 3 -24.26 -14.18 -5.14
C ARG A 3 -24.63 -13.48 -3.83
N LEU A 4 -24.15 -12.24 -3.64
CA LEU A 4 -24.65 -11.34 -2.60
C LEU A 4 -26.07 -10.88 -2.96
N MET A 5 -27.01 -11.15 -2.07
CA MET A 5 -28.44 -10.91 -2.29
C MET A 5 -28.95 -9.84 -1.31
N ALA A 6 -29.73 -8.89 -1.82
CA ALA A 6 -30.52 -7.95 -1.03
C ALA A 6 -31.93 -8.54 -0.83
N GLY A 7 -32.02 -9.62 -0.07
CA GLY A 7 -33.25 -10.41 0.10
C GLY A 7 -33.49 -11.45 -1.00
N PRO A 8 -34.61 -12.20 -0.95
CA PRO A 8 -34.90 -13.29 -1.89
C PRO A 8 -34.96 -12.77 -3.33
N GLY A 9 -34.11 -13.32 -4.22
CA GLY A 9 -34.16 -13.05 -5.66
C GLY A 9 -33.56 -11.73 -6.15
N LYS A 10 -33.24 -10.76 -5.27
CA LYS A 10 -32.64 -9.47 -5.69
C LYS A 10 -31.13 -9.48 -5.50
N SER A 11 -30.40 -9.44 -6.61
CA SER A 11 -28.94 -9.34 -6.59
C SER A 11 -28.52 -7.96 -6.10
N MET A 12 -27.51 -7.87 -5.22
CA MET A 12 -26.87 -6.58 -4.91
C MET A 12 -26.20 -5.95 -6.15
N ARG A 13 -26.03 -6.71 -7.25
CA ARG A 13 -25.54 -6.21 -8.55
C ARG A 13 -26.64 -5.64 -9.46
N THR A 14 -27.92 -5.86 -9.15
CA THR A 14 -29.04 -5.20 -9.84
C THR A 14 -29.28 -3.85 -9.15
N ALA A 15 -28.66 -2.83 -9.74
CA ALA A 15 -28.49 -1.47 -9.25
C ALA A 15 -29.73 -0.82 -8.63
N ILE A 16 -29.55 -0.14 -7.49
CA ILE A 16 -30.32 1.08 -7.23
C ILE A 16 -29.59 2.17 -8.03
N LEU A 17 -30.10 2.50 -9.22
CA LEU A 17 -29.79 3.77 -9.86
C LEU A 17 -30.52 4.83 -9.03
N ILE A 18 -29.80 5.67 -8.29
CA ILE A 18 -30.40 6.70 -7.44
C ILE A 18 -30.44 8.00 -8.26
N PRO A 19 -31.62 8.51 -8.65
CA PRO A 19 -31.72 9.83 -9.27
C PRO A 19 -31.22 10.89 -8.29
N ASN A 20 -30.41 11.83 -8.79
CA ASN A 20 -29.87 12.94 -8.02
C ASN A 20 -29.92 14.23 -8.86
N SER A 21 -31.08 14.90 -8.84
CA SER A 21 -31.29 16.25 -9.40
C SER A 21 -30.68 16.49 -10.81
N GLY A 22 -30.82 15.51 -11.72
CA GLY A 22 -30.29 15.57 -13.09
C GLY A 22 -29.13 14.60 -13.37
N LEU A 23 -28.56 14.01 -12.33
CA LEU A 23 -27.53 12.96 -12.40
C LEU A 23 -28.11 11.61 -11.97
N ILE A 24 -27.46 10.52 -12.35
CA ILE A 24 -27.75 9.18 -11.85
C ILE A 24 -26.55 8.72 -11.03
N THR A 25 -26.76 8.43 -9.75
CA THR A 25 -25.77 7.77 -8.91
C THR A 25 -25.81 6.27 -9.18
N VAL A 26 -24.69 5.72 -9.65
CA VAL A 26 -24.49 4.29 -9.90
C VAL A 26 -23.66 3.71 -8.76
N LEU A 27 -24.17 2.65 -8.11
CA LEU A 27 -23.42 1.96 -7.07
C LEU A 27 -22.13 1.32 -7.64
N PRO A 28 -20.95 1.52 -7.02
CA PRO A 28 -19.70 0.96 -7.52
C PRO A 28 -19.70 -0.57 -7.64
N LEU A 29 -20.49 -1.30 -6.82
CA LEU A 29 -20.64 -2.78 -6.91
C LEU A 29 -21.24 -3.26 -8.24
N VAL A 30 -21.97 -2.39 -8.93
CA VAL A 30 -22.56 -2.67 -10.26
C VAL A 30 -21.46 -2.65 -11.32
N MET A 31 -20.48 -1.77 -11.17
CA MET A 31 -19.36 -1.61 -12.10
C MET A 31 -18.15 -2.49 -11.72
N PHE A 32 -17.95 -2.73 -10.42
CA PHE A 32 -16.76 -3.38 -9.86
C PHE A 32 -17.16 -4.42 -8.80
N PRO A 33 -17.54 -5.64 -9.19
CA PRO A 33 -18.03 -6.66 -8.25
C PRO A 33 -16.99 -7.14 -7.24
N ARG A 34 -15.71 -6.82 -7.44
CA ARG A 34 -14.60 -7.08 -6.51
C ARG A 34 -14.42 -5.94 -5.48
N ALA A 35 -15.25 -4.89 -5.52
CA ALA A 35 -15.16 -3.73 -4.64
C ALA A 35 -15.81 -3.91 -3.25
N ILE A 36 -16.29 -5.10 -2.92
CA ILE A 36 -17.01 -5.37 -1.67
C ILE A 36 -16.16 -4.95 -0.47
N ASP A 37 -14.87 -5.31 -0.47
CA ASP A 37 -13.97 -5.01 0.65
C ASP A 37 -13.81 -3.50 0.85
N ALA A 38 -13.48 -2.74 -0.21
CA ALA A 38 -13.32 -1.30 -0.11
C ALA A 38 -14.62 -0.60 0.36
N ILE A 39 -15.79 -1.09 -0.07
CA ILE A 39 -17.09 -0.53 0.33
C ILE A 39 -17.39 -0.83 1.79
N VAL A 40 -17.20 -2.08 2.23
CA VAL A 40 -17.35 -2.47 3.65
C VAL A 40 -16.42 -1.63 4.53
N LEU A 41 -15.17 -1.41 4.09
CA LEU A 41 -14.22 -0.58 4.82
C LEU A 41 -14.61 0.90 4.85
N ARG A 42 -15.23 1.45 3.79
CA ARG A 42 -15.77 2.83 3.80
C ARG A 42 -16.93 2.96 4.77
N THR A 43 -17.83 1.98 4.77
CA THR A 43 -18.94 1.92 5.72
C THR A 43 -18.42 1.82 7.15
N ALA A 44 -17.41 0.98 7.40
CA ALA A 44 -16.77 0.87 8.70
C ALA A 44 -16.12 2.19 9.14
N ALA A 45 -15.42 2.87 8.24
CA ALA A 45 -14.77 4.15 8.51
C ALA A 45 -15.77 5.29 8.83
N SER A 46 -17.00 5.21 8.32
CA SER A 46 -18.04 6.21 8.59
C SER A 46 -18.61 6.17 10.01
N ASP A 47 -18.42 5.07 10.74
CA ASP A 47 -18.83 4.93 12.16
C ASP A 47 -17.73 4.25 12.99
N PRO A 48 -16.68 5.00 13.37
CA PRO A 48 -15.54 4.46 14.12
C PRO A 48 -15.93 3.87 15.48
N ALA A 49 -16.99 4.37 16.12
CA ALA A 49 -17.43 3.91 17.44
C ALA A 49 -17.94 2.46 17.37
N ARG A 50 -18.63 2.11 16.29
CA ARG A 50 -19.16 0.76 16.07
C ARG A 50 -18.15 -0.20 15.44
N TYR A 51 -17.22 0.32 14.63
CA TYR A 51 -16.32 -0.50 13.81
C TYR A 51 -14.82 -0.35 14.13
N GLY A 52 -14.47 0.26 15.27
CA GLY A 52 -13.08 0.35 15.76
C GLY A 52 -12.26 -0.96 15.71
N PRO A 53 -12.82 -2.15 15.99
CA PRO A 53 -12.12 -3.42 15.83
C PRO A 53 -11.64 -3.70 14.40
N ILE A 54 -12.33 -3.20 13.37
CA ILE A 54 -11.90 -3.32 11.96
C ILE A 54 -10.65 -2.49 11.73
N GLY A 55 -10.60 -1.25 12.23
CA GLY A 55 -9.41 -0.40 12.18
C GLY A 55 -8.22 -1.02 12.92
N LYS A 56 -8.44 -1.61 14.10
CA LYS A 56 -7.39 -2.34 14.84
C LYS A 56 -6.83 -3.53 14.04
N ARG A 57 -7.70 -4.35 13.43
CA ARG A 57 -7.29 -5.47 12.57
C ARG A 57 -6.56 -5.01 11.30
N GLN A 58 -6.89 -3.82 10.79
CA GLN A 58 -6.12 -3.22 9.70
C GLN A 58 -4.72 -2.80 10.16
N GLY A 59 -4.59 -2.18 11.33
CA GLY A 59 -3.29 -1.84 11.93
C GLY A 59 -2.42 -3.08 12.20
N GLU A 60 -3.03 -4.21 12.60
CA GLU A 60 -2.32 -5.49 12.78
C GLU A 60 -1.67 -6.01 11.49
N ARG A 61 -2.09 -5.53 10.31
CA ARG A 61 -1.47 -5.93 9.05
C ARG A 61 -0.06 -5.36 8.86
N ALA A 62 0.39 -4.39 9.67
CA ALA A 62 1.81 -4.03 9.73
C ALA A 62 2.69 -5.24 10.12
N LYS A 63 2.14 -6.17 10.92
CA LYS A 63 2.83 -7.43 11.27
C LYS A 63 3.09 -8.32 10.06
N VAL A 64 2.33 -8.15 8.98
CA VAL A 64 2.52 -8.92 7.74
C VAL A 64 3.81 -8.49 7.05
N TRP A 65 4.09 -7.18 7.01
CA TRP A 65 5.37 -6.65 6.53
C TRP A 65 6.53 -7.18 7.37
N GLY A 66 6.44 -7.04 8.70
CA GLY A 66 7.52 -7.48 9.58
C GLY A 66 7.73 -9.00 9.54
N ARG A 67 6.67 -9.80 9.39
CA ARG A 67 6.78 -11.25 9.20
C ARG A 67 7.48 -11.61 7.89
N TRP A 68 7.04 -11.03 6.78
CA TRP A 68 7.62 -11.28 5.46
C TRP A 68 9.10 -10.88 5.40
N LEU A 69 9.47 -9.74 5.99
CA LEU A 69 10.88 -9.32 6.06
C LEU A 69 11.76 -10.29 6.88
N ARG A 70 11.21 -10.96 7.89
CA ARG A 70 11.93 -11.99 8.67
C ARG A 70 12.18 -13.28 7.87
N GLU A 71 11.49 -13.49 6.75
CA GLU A 71 11.71 -14.64 5.87
C GLU A 71 12.98 -14.46 5.02
N ILE A 72 13.51 -13.23 4.91
CA ILE A 72 14.77 -12.96 4.23
C ILE A 72 15.93 -13.43 5.11
N PRO A 73 16.83 -14.30 4.62
CA PRO A 73 17.94 -14.83 5.41
C PRO A 73 18.81 -13.72 6.03
N GLY A 74 19.11 -13.86 7.32
CA GLY A 74 20.00 -12.95 8.06
C GLY A 74 19.39 -11.62 8.49
N VAL A 75 18.16 -11.29 8.04
CA VAL A 75 17.51 -10.01 8.35
C VAL A 75 16.88 -10.04 9.76
N LYS A 76 17.23 -9.05 10.58
CA LYS A 76 16.60 -8.77 11.88
C LYS A 76 15.47 -7.75 11.67
N VAL A 77 14.35 -7.91 12.37
CA VAL A 77 13.19 -7.01 12.22
C VAL A 77 12.58 -6.66 13.58
N THR A 78 12.28 -5.38 13.77
CA THR A 78 11.48 -4.85 14.88
C THR A 78 10.32 -4.02 14.35
N GLU A 79 9.23 -3.96 15.12
CA GLU A 79 7.99 -3.27 14.76
C GLU A 79 7.63 -2.25 15.85
N GLY A 80 7.15 -1.06 15.46
CA GLY A 80 6.75 -0.01 16.40
C GLY A 80 7.90 0.53 17.25
N ALA A 81 9.10 0.66 16.68
CA ALA A 81 10.28 1.15 17.38
C ALA A 81 10.08 2.61 17.80
N LYS A 82 10.09 2.88 19.11
CA LYS A 82 9.76 4.22 19.64
C LYS A 82 10.86 5.22 19.35
N VAL A 83 10.49 6.40 18.86
CA VAL A 83 11.37 7.54 18.69
C VAL A 83 11.17 8.48 19.87
N ARG A 84 12.27 8.81 20.55
CA ARG A 84 12.26 9.62 21.78
C ARG A 84 13.13 10.86 21.62
N ASN A 85 12.70 11.98 22.17
CA ASN A 85 13.55 13.16 22.28
C ASN A 85 14.64 12.98 23.35
N LEU A 86 15.55 13.95 23.45
CA LEU A 86 16.64 13.95 24.45
C LEU A 86 16.14 13.94 25.91
N LYS A 87 14.89 14.34 26.17
CA LYS A 87 14.24 14.27 27.49
C LYS A 87 13.59 12.91 27.77
N GLY A 88 13.73 11.94 26.86
CA GLY A 88 13.16 10.60 26.98
C GLY A 88 11.67 10.49 26.65
N GLN A 89 11.02 11.59 26.23
CA GLN A 89 9.61 11.59 25.85
C GLN A 89 9.44 10.99 24.45
N THR A 90 8.39 10.17 24.27
CA THR A 90 8.08 9.59 22.96
C THR A 90 7.48 10.65 22.05
N VAL A 91 8.07 10.86 20.87
CA VAL A 91 7.62 11.82 19.86
C VAL A 91 7.05 11.14 18.62
N GLY A 92 7.21 9.83 18.51
CA GLY A 92 6.64 9.01 17.44
C GLY A 92 7.15 7.57 17.49
N ASP A 93 6.93 6.85 16.41
CA ASP A 93 7.41 5.50 16.17
C ASP A 93 7.81 5.28 14.71
N LEU A 94 8.66 4.26 14.51
CA LEU A 94 8.96 3.67 13.23
C LEU A 94 8.16 2.37 13.14
N ASP A 95 7.23 2.29 12.18
CA ASP A 95 6.29 1.17 12.08
C ASP A 95 6.99 -0.18 11.87
N VAL A 96 7.89 -0.24 10.89
CA VAL A 96 8.69 -1.44 10.59
C VAL A 96 10.14 -1.02 10.36
N VAL A 97 11.05 -1.66 11.07
CA VAL A 97 12.51 -1.48 10.92
C VAL A 97 13.14 -2.84 10.69
N ALA A 98 13.80 -3.00 9.55
CA ALA A 98 14.58 -4.18 9.20
C ALA A 98 16.06 -3.83 9.07
N PHE A 99 16.93 -4.73 9.47
CA PHE A 99 18.38 -4.56 9.48
C PHE A 99 19.06 -5.85 9.06
N ASP A 100 20.01 -5.77 8.14
CA ASP A 100 20.91 -6.86 7.77
C ASP A 100 22.30 -6.61 8.37
N PRO A 101 22.72 -7.39 9.39
CA PRO A 101 24.03 -7.26 10.02
C PRO A 101 25.21 -7.49 9.08
N ALA A 102 25.06 -8.36 8.06
CA ALA A 102 26.17 -8.72 7.19
C ALA A 102 26.53 -7.57 6.22
N SER A 103 25.51 -6.88 5.70
CA SER A 103 25.68 -5.78 4.74
C SER A 103 25.64 -4.38 5.38
N ARG A 104 25.30 -4.29 6.68
CA ARG A 104 25.01 -3.03 7.39
C ARG A 104 23.94 -2.17 6.72
N LYS A 105 23.02 -2.80 5.99
CA LYS A 105 21.87 -2.12 5.36
C LYS A 105 20.67 -2.16 6.28
N GLY A 106 19.91 -1.08 6.27
CA GLY A 106 18.66 -0.97 7.00
C GLY A 106 17.52 -0.54 6.10
N LEU A 107 16.30 -0.91 6.48
CA LEU A 107 15.07 -0.52 5.82
C LEU A 107 14.06 -0.05 6.87
N ILE A 108 13.57 1.18 6.72
CA ILE A 108 12.49 1.74 7.53
C ILE A 108 11.28 1.93 6.62
N LEU A 109 10.15 1.35 7.02
CA LEU A 109 8.88 1.50 6.33
C LEU A 109 7.84 2.12 7.26
N GLU A 110 7.29 3.26 6.85
CA GLU A 110 6.05 3.82 7.41
C GLU A 110 4.86 3.14 6.73
N ILE A 111 4.00 2.48 7.49
CA ILE A 111 2.93 1.65 6.93
C ILE A 111 1.60 2.41 6.99
N LYS A 112 1.03 2.70 5.81
CA LYS A 112 -0.32 3.29 5.72
C LYS A 112 -1.33 2.27 5.22
N TRP A 113 -2.55 2.39 5.72
CA TRP A 113 -3.69 1.53 5.36
C TRP A 113 -4.86 2.37 4.84
N PRO A 114 -4.73 3.05 3.69
CA PRO A 114 -5.88 3.70 3.10
C PRO A 114 -6.88 2.63 2.64
N ILE A 115 -8.12 3.06 2.46
CA ILE A 115 -9.08 2.26 1.73
C ILE A 115 -8.66 2.27 0.26
N ASP A 116 -8.53 1.08 -0.33
CA ASP A 116 -8.06 0.92 -1.70
C ASP A 116 -8.89 1.74 -2.71
N ALA A 117 -8.18 2.32 -3.68
CA ALA A 117 -8.80 2.99 -4.81
C ALA A 117 -9.47 1.96 -5.73
N LEU A 118 -10.74 2.19 -6.05
CA LEU A 118 -11.52 1.35 -6.95
C LEU A 118 -11.51 1.86 -8.39
N THR A 119 -11.20 3.13 -8.58
CA THR A 119 -11.13 3.79 -9.88
C THR A 119 -9.83 4.56 -10.02
N LEU A 120 -9.43 4.86 -11.26
CA LEU A 120 -8.27 5.71 -11.53
C LEU A 120 -8.39 7.09 -10.87
N ALA A 121 -9.59 7.68 -10.82
CA ALA A 121 -9.79 8.97 -10.17
C ALA A 121 -9.55 8.89 -8.64
N GLU A 122 -9.87 7.76 -8.02
CA GLU A 122 -9.64 7.56 -6.58
C GLU A 122 -8.15 7.36 -6.22
N THR A 123 -7.27 7.02 -7.18
CA THR A 123 -5.85 6.82 -6.88
C THR A 123 -5.18 8.07 -6.33
N SER A 124 -5.68 9.25 -6.73
CA SER A 124 -5.24 10.56 -6.21
C SER A 124 -5.29 10.66 -4.67
N LYS A 125 -6.30 10.05 -4.03
CA LYS A 125 -6.45 10.03 -2.57
C LYS A 125 -5.39 9.15 -1.91
N THR A 126 -5.11 7.99 -2.52
CA THR A 126 -4.02 7.12 -2.08
C THR A 126 -2.67 7.80 -2.24
N ASP A 127 -2.44 8.48 -3.36
CA ASP A 127 -1.21 9.22 -3.62
C ASP A 127 -1.00 10.34 -2.59
N GLN A 128 -2.07 11.08 -2.26
CA GLN A 128 -2.02 12.10 -1.21
C GLN A 128 -1.65 11.50 0.16
N THR A 129 -2.16 10.30 0.48
CA THR A 129 -1.80 9.59 1.72
C THR A 129 -0.30 9.28 1.74
N ILE A 130 0.26 8.84 0.61
CA ILE A 130 1.69 8.54 0.47
C ILE A 130 2.54 9.81 0.62
N VAL A 131 2.14 10.92 -0.02
CA VAL A 131 2.81 12.23 0.08
C VAL A 131 2.85 12.74 1.52
N LEU A 132 1.72 12.67 2.23
CA LEU A 132 1.66 13.12 3.63
C LEU A 132 2.51 12.22 4.54
N ALA A 133 2.48 10.91 4.31
CA ALA A 133 3.29 9.94 5.05
C ALA A 133 4.78 10.18 4.83
N SER A 134 5.22 10.42 3.59
CA SER A 134 6.63 10.69 3.31
C SER A 134 7.10 11.98 3.96
N ALA A 135 6.31 13.06 3.90
CA ALA A 135 6.68 14.32 4.55
C ALA A 135 6.80 14.16 6.09
N GLN A 136 5.93 13.35 6.70
CA GLN A 136 6.03 13.03 8.13
C GLN A 136 7.29 12.21 8.42
N LEU A 137 7.57 11.17 7.63
CA LEU A 137 8.74 10.33 7.77
C LEU A 137 10.05 11.11 7.53
N GLY A 138 10.04 12.05 6.57
CA GLY A 138 11.15 12.96 6.28
C GLY A 138 11.55 13.79 7.49
N LYS A 139 10.56 14.38 8.20
CA LYS A 139 10.82 15.10 9.46
C LYS A 139 11.46 14.21 10.52
N VAL A 140 10.97 12.99 10.69
CA VAL A 140 11.53 12.02 11.65
C VAL A 140 12.96 11.63 11.26
N ARG A 141 13.21 11.35 9.98
CA ARG A 141 14.55 11.09 9.42
C ARG A 141 15.50 12.25 9.72
N SER A 142 15.11 13.49 9.42
CA SER A 142 15.93 14.68 9.68
C SER A 142 16.27 14.83 11.15
N SER A 143 15.29 14.66 12.06
CA SER A 143 15.55 14.74 13.51
C SER A 143 16.44 13.61 14.03
N LEU A 144 16.34 12.39 13.48
CA LEU A 144 17.20 11.26 13.83
C LEU A 144 18.64 11.51 13.37
N VAL A 145 18.82 12.00 12.14
CA VAL A 145 20.13 12.35 11.58
C VAL A 145 20.78 13.52 12.32
N ALA A 146 20.01 14.52 12.70
CA ALA A 146 20.49 15.65 13.49
C ALA A 146 20.83 15.28 14.94
N GLY A 147 20.36 14.12 15.44
CA GLY A 147 20.56 13.69 16.82
C GLY A 147 19.60 14.31 17.84
N ASP A 148 18.58 15.06 17.39
CA ASP A 148 17.55 15.67 18.25
C ASP A 148 16.64 14.62 18.91
N VAL A 149 16.51 13.47 18.25
CA VAL A 149 15.74 12.33 18.71
C VAL A 149 16.54 11.05 18.51
N ARG A 150 16.17 9.99 19.25
CA ARG A 150 16.78 8.67 19.17
C ARG A 150 15.71 7.61 18.94
N ALA A 151 15.96 6.71 18.00
CA ALA A 151 15.16 5.50 17.82
C ALA A 151 15.57 4.47 18.89
N LYS A 152 14.59 3.89 19.59
CA LYS A 152 14.81 2.79 20.52
C LYS A 152 14.92 1.48 19.74
N LEU A 153 16.10 1.22 19.20
CA LEU A 153 16.44 -0.04 18.55
C LEU A 153 16.66 -1.16 19.59
N PRO A 154 16.55 -2.44 19.20
CA PRO A 154 16.90 -3.56 20.09
C PRO A 154 18.34 -3.47 20.60
N PRO A 155 18.65 -3.92 21.83
CA PRO A 155 19.98 -3.73 22.43
C PRO A 155 21.15 -4.39 21.70
N ASP A 156 20.88 -5.43 20.91
CA ASP A 156 21.86 -6.18 20.13
C ASP A 156 22.08 -5.62 18.71
N TRP A 157 21.51 -4.45 18.42
CA TRP A 157 21.67 -3.77 17.14
C TRP A 157 22.74 -2.67 17.23
N PRO A 158 23.45 -2.37 16.14
CA PRO A 158 24.31 -1.21 16.02
C PRO A 158 23.56 0.10 16.31
N THR A 159 24.30 1.18 16.57
CA THR A 159 23.67 2.50 16.70
C THR A 159 23.06 2.94 15.38
N PHE A 160 22.09 3.86 15.44
CA PHE A 160 21.34 4.28 14.27
C PHE A 160 22.23 4.83 13.13
N ASP A 161 23.30 5.52 13.50
CA ASP A 161 24.30 6.13 12.61
C ASP A 161 25.27 5.12 11.97
N GLU A 162 25.35 3.88 12.46
CA GLU A 162 26.21 2.82 11.92
C GLU A 162 25.55 2.02 10.78
N ILE A 163 24.29 2.33 10.45
CA ILE A 163 23.46 1.59 9.51
C ILE A 163 23.09 2.49 8.33
N ASP A 164 23.26 1.99 7.11
CA ASP A 164 22.81 2.68 5.90
C ASP A 164 21.32 2.41 5.65
N TRP A 165 20.50 3.39 6.02
CA TRP A 165 19.03 3.28 6.00
C TRP A 165 18.42 3.69 4.67
N ALA A 166 17.68 2.77 4.07
CA ALA A 166 16.67 3.07 3.07
C ALA A 166 15.33 3.37 3.74
N TRP A 167 14.59 4.35 3.20
CA TRP A 167 13.35 4.86 3.77
C TRP A 167 12.22 4.71 2.75
N GLY A 168 11.05 4.29 3.20
CA GLY A 168 9.90 4.25 2.32
C GLY A 168 8.55 4.22 3.01
N VAL A 169 7.52 4.37 2.19
CA VAL A 169 6.12 4.23 2.61
C VAL A 169 5.57 2.90 2.09
N GLY A 170 5.14 2.04 3.01
CA GLY A 170 4.56 0.73 2.71
C GLY A 170 3.04 0.80 2.67
N MET A 171 2.46 0.41 1.54
CA MET A 171 1.01 0.31 1.34
C MET A 171 0.56 -1.15 1.33
N PRO A 172 -0.75 -1.44 1.40
CA PRO A 172 -1.24 -2.81 1.36
C PRO A 172 -1.20 -3.38 -0.07
N GLN A 173 -1.81 -2.64 -1.00
CA GLN A 173 -2.03 -3.12 -2.36
C GLN A 173 -1.46 -2.20 -3.43
N GLN A 174 -1.63 -0.89 -3.27
CA GLN A 174 -1.30 0.07 -4.31
C GLN A 174 0.19 0.43 -4.28
N LEU A 175 0.91 0.02 -5.32
CA LEU A 175 2.24 0.51 -5.63
C LEU A 175 2.12 1.87 -6.32
N THR A 176 3.03 2.80 -6.02
CA THR A 176 3.18 4.02 -6.81
C THR A 176 4.63 4.13 -7.30
N PRO A 177 4.86 4.14 -8.62
CA PRO A 177 6.18 4.36 -9.19
C PRO A 177 6.50 5.86 -9.33
N ARG A 178 5.61 6.76 -8.89
CA ARG A 178 5.83 8.20 -9.02
C ARG A 178 6.94 8.65 -8.06
N PRO A 179 7.72 9.67 -8.45
CA PRO A 179 8.69 10.27 -7.55
C PRO A 179 8.04 10.73 -6.25
N MET A 180 8.72 10.48 -5.13
CA MET A 180 8.30 10.93 -3.82
C MET A 180 8.68 12.41 -3.60
N PRO A 181 7.90 13.17 -2.83
CA PRO A 181 8.28 14.54 -2.44
C PRO A 181 9.59 14.60 -1.66
N GLU A 182 9.83 13.61 -0.81
CA GLU A 182 11.09 13.44 -0.09
C GLU A 182 12.08 12.69 -0.99
N PRO A 183 13.21 13.32 -1.37
CA PRO A 183 14.24 12.65 -2.16
C PRO A 183 14.79 11.41 -1.45
N ASP A 184 15.18 10.41 -2.22
CA ASP A 184 15.71 9.11 -1.78
C ASP A 184 14.72 8.19 -1.04
N MET A 185 13.48 8.63 -0.84
CA MET A 185 12.41 7.75 -0.38
C MET A 185 11.71 7.06 -1.54
N PHE A 186 11.15 5.89 -1.28
CA PHE A 186 10.30 5.18 -2.22
C PHE A 186 8.94 4.87 -1.59
N ALA A 187 7.97 4.53 -2.43
CA ALA A 187 6.71 3.98 -1.98
C ALA A 187 6.50 2.61 -2.63
N THR A 188 5.96 1.67 -1.84
CA THR A 188 5.79 0.29 -2.26
C THR A 188 4.49 -0.29 -1.72
N SER A 189 4.15 -1.51 -2.12
CA SER A 189 3.00 -2.23 -1.56
C SER A 189 3.33 -3.66 -1.17
N PHE A 190 2.61 -4.17 -0.17
CA PHE A 190 2.79 -5.55 0.29
C PHE A 190 2.45 -6.53 -0.82
N ARG A 191 1.41 -6.23 -1.60
CA ARG A 191 1.06 -6.99 -2.81
C ARG A 191 2.21 -7.07 -3.80
N TYR A 192 2.97 -6.00 -4.01
CA TYR A 192 4.14 -6.03 -4.89
C TYR A 192 5.25 -6.92 -4.30
N VAL A 193 5.68 -6.66 -3.06
CA VAL A 193 6.83 -7.37 -2.48
C VAL A 193 6.57 -8.86 -2.28
N SER A 194 5.34 -9.26 -1.95
CA SER A 194 4.95 -10.67 -1.84
C SER A 194 4.95 -11.43 -3.18
N ASN A 195 5.08 -10.73 -4.31
CA ASN A 195 5.20 -11.30 -5.65
C ASN A 195 6.62 -11.16 -6.24
N LEU A 196 7.56 -10.53 -5.53
CA LEU A 196 8.97 -10.65 -5.83
C LEU A 196 9.35 -12.08 -5.43
N SER A 197 9.82 -12.90 -6.37
CA SER A 197 10.39 -14.23 -6.08
C SER A 197 11.38 -14.16 -4.91
N PRO A 198 11.73 -15.29 -4.25
CA PRO A 198 12.47 -15.27 -3.00
C PRO A 198 13.66 -14.32 -3.06
N VAL A 199 13.58 -13.26 -2.26
CA VAL A 199 14.62 -12.25 -2.15
C VAL A 199 15.66 -12.77 -1.16
N ASN A 200 16.93 -12.78 -1.55
CA ASN A 200 17.97 -13.46 -0.79
C ASN A 200 18.72 -12.54 0.17
N SER A 201 18.54 -11.22 0.04
CA SER A 201 19.16 -10.23 0.91
C SER A 201 18.35 -8.94 1.03
N LEU A 202 18.57 -8.19 2.10
CA LEU A 202 17.94 -6.88 2.28
C LEU A 202 18.43 -5.86 1.23
N THR A 203 19.68 -5.95 0.81
CA THR A 203 20.24 -5.10 -0.25
C THR A 203 19.51 -5.29 -1.58
N GLU A 204 19.28 -6.54 -1.98
CA GLU A 204 18.51 -6.89 -3.18
C GLU A 204 17.08 -6.33 -3.10
N LEU A 205 16.43 -6.49 -1.96
CA LEU A 205 15.10 -5.92 -1.73
C LEU A 205 15.11 -4.40 -1.90
N ILE A 206 16.02 -3.69 -1.24
CA ILE A 206 16.09 -2.22 -1.30
C ILE A 206 16.29 -1.75 -2.75
N ALA A 207 17.12 -2.43 -3.53
CA ALA A 207 17.31 -2.11 -4.95
C ALA A 207 16.01 -2.25 -5.76
N LEU A 208 15.27 -3.36 -5.57
CA LEU A 208 13.97 -3.62 -6.19
C LEU A 208 12.87 -2.66 -5.74
N LEU A 209 12.96 -2.12 -4.52
CA LEU A 209 12.01 -1.14 -3.99
C LEU A 209 12.26 0.26 -4.53
N LYS A 210 13.53 0.65 -4.71
CA LYS A 210 13.90 1.92 -5.33
C LYS A 210 13.62 1.95 -6.82
N ASN A 211 13.74 0.81 -7.49
CA ASN A 211 13.50 0.66 -8.92
C ASN A 211 12.50 -0.48 -9.16
N PRO A 212 11.20 -0.26 -8.89
CA PRO A 212 10.22 -1.32 -8.99
C PRO A 212 9.98 -1.75 -10.44
N ILE A 213 9.88 -3.06 -10.65
CA ILE A 213 9.50 -3.64 -11.94
C ILE A 213 7.98 -3.56 -12.04
N VAL A 214 7.51 -2.73 -12.96
CA VAL A 214 6.08 -2.46 -13.14
C VAL A 214 5.59 -2.97 -14.49
N PRO A 215 4.31 -3.33 -14.61
CA PRO A 215 3.76 -3.67 -15.92
C PRO A 215 3.81 -2.44 -16.84
N GLU A 216 4.03 -2.65 -18.14
CA GLU A 216 4.24 -1.60 -19.13
C GLU A 216 3.00 -1.46 -20.02
N LEU A 217 2.58 -0.21 -20.27
CA LEU A 217 1.50 0.08 -21.21
C LEU A 217 1.89 -0.39 -22.62
N ASN A 218 0.94 -0.98 -23.33
CA ASN A 218 1.08 -1.61 -24.66
C ASN A 218 1.97 -2.85 -24.72
N ARG A 219 2.72 -3.20 -23.67
CA ARG A 219 3.42 -4.49 -23.56
C ARG A 219 2.64 -5.49 -22.71
N HIS A 220 2.32 -5.11 -21.47
CA HIS A 220 1.63 -5.98 -20.51
C HIS A 220 0.12 -5.70 -20.44
N TYR A 221 -0.30 -4.45 -20.65
CA TYR A 221 -1.72 -4.07 -20.63
C TYR A 221 -2.02 -2.92 -21.59
N GLN A 222 -3.30 -2.67 -21.84
CA GLN A 222 -3.78 -1.49 -22.58
C GLN A 222 -4.97 -0.86 -21.85
N ILE A 223 -5.22 0.43 -22.12
CA ILE A 223 -6.40 1.14 -21.62
C ILE A 223 -7.39 1.30 -22.77
N ARG A 224 -8.63 0.85 -22.59
CA ARG A 224 -9.70 0.99 -23.59
C ARG A 224 -10.91 1.67 -23.01
N ASN A 225 -11.58 2.47 -23.84
CA ASN A 225 -12.91 2.95 -23.55
C ASN A 225 -13.93 1.84 -23.79
N VAL A 226 -14.69 1.48 -22.77
CA VAL A 226 -15.79 0.53 -22.88
C VAL A 226 -17.09 1.19 -22.43
N THR A 227 -18.15 0.90 -23.18
CA THR A 227 -19.51 1.30 -22.84
C THR A 227 -20.17 0.17 -22.09
N ILE A 228 -20.47 0.39 -20.82
CA ILE A 228 -21.20 -0.58 -19.98
C ILE A 228 -22.68 -0.21 -20.04
N PRO A 229 -23.55 -1.08 -20.58
CA PRO A 229 -24.99 -0.85 -20.51
C PRO A 229 -25.46 -0.98 -19.07
N LEU A 230 -26.27 -0.02 -18.62
CA LEU A 230 -27.03 -0.11 -17.38
C LEU A 230 -28.47 -0.56 -17.71
N GLN A 231 -29.24 -1.05 -16.72
CA GLN A 231 -30.63 -1.44 -16.97
C GLN A 231 -31.43 -0.29 -17.63
N GLY A 232 -32.16 -0.61 -18.70
CA GLY A 232 -32.97 0.34 -19.46
C GLY A 232 -32.20 1.00 -20.61
N ARG A 233 -32.27 2.33 -20.72
CA ARG A 233 -31.73 3.12 -21.84
C ARG A 233 -30.38 3.78 -21.55
N TYR A 234 -29.81 3.53 -20.37
CA TYR A 234 -28.60 4.22 -19.91
C TYR A 234 -27.37 3.38 -20.20
N SER A 235 -26.26 4.07 -20.49
CA SER A 235 -24.95 3.46 -20.58
C SER A 235 -23.91 4.38 -19.98
N VAL A 236 -22.82 3.82 -19.48
CA VAL A 236 -21.69 4.57 -18.93
C VAL A 236 -20.45 4.20 -19.71
N ARG A 237 -19.73 5.22 -20.17
CA ARG A 237 -18.41 5.04 -20.78
C ARG A 237 -17.37 5.11 -19.68
N VAL A 238 -16.55 4.06 -19.56
CA VAL A 238 -15.46 3.99 -18.59
C VAL A 238 -14.17 3.55 -19.26
N GLU A 239 -13.06 4.00 -18.71
CA GLU A 239 -11.74 3.44 -19.04
C GLU A 239 -11.56 2.09 -18.34
N ARG A 240 -11.17 1.09 -19.10
CA ARG A 240 -10.90 -0.26 -18.62
C ARG A 240 -9.46 -0.64 -18.93
N LEU A 241 -8.78 -1.14 -17.90
CA LEU A 241 -7.52 -1.86 -18.04
C LEU A 241 -7.80 -3.25 -18.62
N GLU A 242 -7.19 -3.55 -19.75
CA GLU A 242 -7.21 -4.86 -20.38
C GLU A 242 -5.81 -5.44 -20.36
N CYS A 243 -5.61 -6.52 -19.60
CA CYS A 243 -4.35 -7.26 -19.59
C CYS A 243 -4.21 -8.00 -20.92
N LYS A 244 -3.02 -7.98 -21.51
CA LYS A 244 -2.71 -8.85 -22.65
C LYS A 244 -2.54 -10.30 -22.17
N GLU A 245 -2.64 -11.26 -23.09
CA GLU A 245 -2.41 -12.69 -22.81
C GLU A 245 -0.92 -13.03 -22.63
N ILE A 246 -0.22 -12.20 -21.86
CA ILE A 246 1.17 -12.39 -21.48
C ILE A 246 1.18 -12.54 -19.96
N TYR A 247 1.72 -13.66 -19.47
CA TYR A 247 1.92 -13.82 -18.05
C TYR A 247 2.98 -12.81 -17.59
N TRP A 248 2.59 -11.91 -16.68
CA TRP A 248 3.48 -10.93 -16.10
C TRP A 248 3.64 -11.18 -14.60
N SER A 249 4.89 -11.22 -14.14
CA SER A 249 5.23 -11.08 -12.73
C SER A 249 6.57 -10.35 -12.60
N PRO A 250 6.78 -9.58 -11.53
CA PRO A 250 8.05 -8.87 -11.34
C PRO A 250 9.22 -9.86 -11.20
N ALA A 251 8.95 -11.07 -10.69
CA ALA A 251 9.91 -12.18 -10.62
C ALA A 251 10.41 -12.71 -11.98
N VAL A 252 9.54 -12.72 -13.00
CA VAL A 252 9.86 -13.24 -14.34
C VAL A 252 10.60 -12.18 -15.16
N ASP A 253 10.13 -10.94 -15.11
CA ASP A 253 10.77 -9.84 -15.85
C ASP A 253 12.12 -9.44 -15.25
N ALA A 254 12.34 -9.59 -13.94
CA ALA A 254 13.64 -9.36 -13.29
C ALA A 254 14.77 -10.24 -13.87
N LYS A 255 14.45 -11.37 -14.48
CA LYS A 255 15.42 -12.30 -15.08
C LYS A 255 15.66 -12.07 -16.57
N SER A 256 14.91 -11.15 -17.18
CA SER A 256 14.85 -10.95 -18.63
C SER A 256 15.59 -9.70 -19.11
N GLY A 257 16.16 -8.91 -18.20
CA GLY A 257 16.99 -7.73 -18.47
C GLY A 257 18.35 -7.87 -17.81
#